data_AF-A0A4V5MZK2-F1
#
_entry.id   AF-A0A4V5MZK2-F1
#
_cell.length_a   1.000
_cell.length_b   1.000
_cell.length_c   1.000
_cell.angle_alpha   90.00
_cell.angle_beta   90.00
_cell.angle_gamma   90.00
#
_symmetry.space_group_name_H-M   'P 1'
#
loop_
_entity.id
_entity.type
_entity.pdbx_description
1 polymer ?
#
loop_
_entity_poly.entity_id
_entity_poly.type
_entity_poly.pdbx_seq_one_letter_code
_entity_poly.pdbx_strand_id
1 'polypeptide(L)' 'MRKMIKRLRSLRALSAGRDAGMTTAEYAVGTLAACGFAAVLYKIVTSGAVNSKLTGLIGRALDVAF' A
#
# COMPACT_ATOMS: atom_id res chain seq x y z
N MET A 1 2.18 -49.16 -9.39
CA MET A 1 1.72 -47.87 -9.98
C MET A 1 0.84 -47.00 -9.07
N ARG A 2 -0.14 -47.55 -8.33
CA ARG A 2 -1.09 -46.74 -7.52
C ARG A 2 -0.45 -45.85 -6.43
N LYS A 3 0.65 -46.30 -5.79
CA LYS A 3 1.41 -45.51 -4.80
C LYS A 3 2.08 -44.28 -5.43
N MET A 4 2.59 -44.41 -6.66
CA MET A 4 3.20 -43.32 -7.41
C MET A 4 2.17 -42.24 -7.76
N ILE A 5 0.99 -42.65 -8.23
CA ILE A 5 -0.12 -41.74 -8.56
C ILE A 5 -0.58 -40.96 -7.32
N LYS A 6 -0.70 -41.61 -6.16
CA LYS A 6 -1.05 -40.94 -4.89
C LYS A 6 -0.01 -39.88 -4.48
N ARG A 7 1.29 -40.20 -4.65
CA ARG A 7 2.40 -39.29 -4.30
C ARG A 7 2.48 -38.08 -5.23
N LEU A 8 2.22 -38.26 -6.52
CA LEU A 8 2.13 -37.15 -7.47
C LEU A 8 0.93 -36.23 -7.17
N ARG A 9 -0.21 -36.80 -6.76
CA ARG A 9 -1.40 -36.04 -6.35
C ARG A 9 -1.15 -35.24 -5.07
N SER A 10 -0.49 -35.80 -4.07
CA SER A 10 -0.19 -35.08 -2.82
C SER A 10 0.75 -33.90 -3.03
N LEU A 11 1.77 -34.06 -3.88
CA LEU A 11 2.70 -32.98 -4.23
C LEU A 11 2.00 -31.85 -4.99
N ARG A 12 1.09 -32.19 -5.92
CA ARG A 12 0.24 -31.19 -6.60
C ARG A 12 -0.68 -30.44 -5.64
N ALA A 13 -1.28 -31.12 -4.66
CA ALA A 13 -2.15 -30.49 -3.68
C ALA A 13 -1.40 -29.50 -2.76
N LEU A 14 -0.17 -29.85 -2.36
CA LEU A 14 0.72 -28.97 -1.59
C LEU A 14 1.14 -27.73 -2.40
N SER A 15 1.42 -27.90 -3.70
CA SER A 15 1.76 -26.78 -4.59
C SER A 15 0.57 -25.84 -4.81
N ALA A 16 -0.63 -26.39 -5.05
CA ALA A 16 -1.82 -25.58 -5.28
C ALA A 16 -2.19 -24.68 -4.07
N GLY A 17 -1.95 -25.15 -2.84
CA GLY A 17 -2.13 -24.33 -1.64
C GLY A 17 -1.09 -23.21 -1.47
N ARG A 18 0.13 -23.40 -2.01
CA ARG A 18 1.21 -22.41 -1.99
C ARG A 18 0.88 -21.22 -2.90
N ASP A 19 0.31 -21.49 -4.07
CA ASP A 19 -0.06 -20.47 -5.06
C ASP A 19 -1.27 -19.64 -4.61
N ALA A 20 -2.22 -20.27 -3.90
CA ALA A 20 -3.39 -19.58 -3.34
C ALA A 20 -3.03 -18.52 -2.26
N GLY A 21 -1.95 -18.75 -1.51
CA GLY A 21 -1.45 -17.80 -0.51
C GLY A 21 -0.59 -16.68 -1.09
N MET A 22 0.08 -16.91 -2.22
CA MET A 22 0.94 -15.91 -2.87
C MET A 22 0.14 -14.68 -3.32
N THR A 23 -0.99 -14.88 -4.00
CA THR A 23 -1.80 -13.76 -4.50
C THR A 23 -2.39 -12.93 -3.36
N THR A 24 -2.80 -13.55 -2.25
CA THR A 24 -3.35 -12.84 -1.09
C THR A 24 -2.29 -12.00 -0.36
N ALA A 25 -1.06 -12.51 -0.27
CA ALA A 25 0.06 -11.80 0.34
C ALA A 25 0.47 -10.56 -0.46
N GLU A 26 0.46 -10.64 -1.79
CA GLU A 26 0.75 -9.51 -2.68
C GLU A 26 -0.22 -8.34 -2.47
N TYR A 27 -1.52 -8.62 -2.44
CA TYR A 27 -2.53 -7.59 -2.17
C TYR A 27 -2.41 -7.00 -0.76
N ALA A 28 -2.11 -7.83 0.24
CA ALA A 28 -1.91 -7.37 1.61
C ALA A 28 -0.70 -6.42 1.71
N VAL A 29 0.44 -6.81 1.15
CA VAL A 29 1.66 -5.98 1.14
C VAL A 29 1.47 -4.72 0.31
N GLY A 30 0.80 -4.81 -0.84
CA GLY A 30 0.45 -3.64 -1.67
C GLY A 30 -0.42 -2.64 -0.91
N THR A 31 -1.41 -3.12 -0.15
CA THR A 31 -2.26 -2.27 0.69
C THR A 31 -1.46 -1.64 1.83
N LEU A 32 -0.60 -2.40 2.50
CA LEU A 32 0.27 -1.87 3.56
C LEU A 32 1.23 -0.79 3.03
N ALA A 33 1.81 -1.00 1.85
CA ALA A 33 2.67 -0.03 1.20
C ALA A 33 1.90 1.28 0.87
N ALA A 34 0.69 1.16 0.32
CA ALA A 34 -0.17 2.31 0.04
C ALA A 34 -0.56 3.07 1.32
N CYS A 35 -0.94 2.36 2.38
CA CYS A 35 -1.26 2.95 3.69
C CYS A 35 -0.05 3.67 4.30
N GLY A 36 1.15 3.07 4.21
CA GLY A 36 2.40 3.68 4.68
C GLY A 36 2.71 4.98 3.92
N PHE A 37 2.57 4.98 2.60
CA PHE A 37 2.74 6.18 1.79
C PHE A 37 1.71 7.26 2.13
N ALA A 38 0.44 6.88 2.29
CA ALA A 38 -0.62 7.80 2.70
C ALA A 38 -0.34 8.45 4.06
N ALA A 39 0.19 7.69 5.03
CA ALA A 39 0.57 8.23 6.34
C ALA A 39 1.71 9.26 6.23
N VAL A 40 2.71 9.00 5.40
CA VAL A 40 3.80 9.96 5.12
C VAL A 40 3.25 11.23 4.47
N LEU A 41 2.40 11.09 3.44
CA LEU A 41 1.76 12.24 2.79
C LEU A 41 0.92 13.06 3.77
N TYR A 42 0.13 12.40 4.62
CA TYR A 42 -0.65 13.06 5.67
C TYR A 42 0.26 13.92 6.55
N LYS A 43 1.38 13.36 7.04
CA LYS A 43 2.34 14.12 7.85
C LYS A 43 2.94 15.32 7.12
N ILE A 44 3.19 15.20 5.82
CA ILE A 44 3.70 16.30 4.99
C ILE A 44 2.65 17.41 4.89
N VAL A 45 1.42 17.08 4.49
CA VAL A 45 0.37 18.09 4.27
C VAL A 45 -0.11 18.74 5.57
N THR A 46 -0.06 18.01 6.68
CA THR A 46 -0.36 18.57 8.02
C THR A 46 0.86 19.20 8.69
N SER A 47 1.99 19.33 8.01
CA SER A 47 3.19 19.91 8.61
C SER A 47 3.09 21.43 8.77
N GLY A 48 3.79 21.98 9.77
CA GLY A 48 3.89 23.42 9.97
C GLY A 48 4.48 24.16 8.76
N ALA A 49 5.41 23.54 8.04
CA ALA A 49 6.03 24.13 6.85
C ALA A 49 5.01 24.32 5.70
N VAL A 50 4.18 23.31 5.44
CA VAL A 50 3.12 23.41 4.42
C VAL A 50 2.06 24.42 4.84
N ASN A 51 1.62 24.37 6.10
CA ASN A 51 0.62 25.31 6.63
C ASN A 51 1.12 26.77 6.55
N SER A 52 2.36 27.04 6.97
CA SER A 52 2.96 28.38 6.90
C SER A 52 3.04 28.90 5.47
N LYS A 53 3.47 28.05 4.52
CA LYS A 53 3.50 28.42 3.09
C LYS A 53 2.12 28.74 2.54
N LEU A 54 1.12 27.92 2.86
CA LEU A 54 -0.26 28.12 2.40
C LEU A 54 -0.88 29.37 3.00
N THR A 55 -0.69 29.60 4.31
CA THR A 55 -1.12 30.82 5.01
C THR A 55 -0.46 32.05 4.38
N GLY A 56 0.85 32.00 4.10
CA GLY A 56 1.55 33.11 3.45
C GLY A 56 1.10 33.35 2.01
N LEU A 57 0.75 32.30 1.25
CA LEU A 57 0.18 32.42 -0.09
C LEU A 57 -1.19 33.12 -0.04
N ILE A 58 -2.06 32.69 0.86
CA ILE A 58 -3.40 33.27 1.06
C ILE A 58 -3.26 34.72 1.52
N GLY A 59 -2.38 35.00 2.48
CA GLY A 59 -2.11 36.36 2.97
C GLY A 59 -1.70 37.29 1.82
N ARG A 60 -0.75 36.88 0.98
CA ARG A 60 -0.39 37.66 -0.23
C ARG A 60 -1.56 37.85 -1.17
N ALA A 61 -2.35 36.81 -1.44
CA ALA A 61 -3.49 36.91 -2.35
C ALA A 61 -4.56 37.89 -1.85
N LEU A 62 -4.76 37.97 -0.53
CA LEU A 62 -5.67 38.93 0.09
C LEU A 62 -5.09 40.35 0.13
N ASP A 63 -3.77 40.50 0.29
CA ASP A 63 -3.08 41.78 0.31
C ASP A 63 -3.11 42.48 -1.06
N VAL A 64 -3.13 41.75 -2.18
CA VAL A 64 -3.31 42.35 -3.52
C VAL A 64 -4.75 42.82 -3.77
N ALA A 65 -5.71 42.40 -2.95
CA ALA A 65 -7.13 42.62 -3.20
C ALA A 65 -7.70 43.90 -2.55
N PHE A 66 -6.87 44.71 -1.87
CA PHE A 66 -7.29 45.97 -1.23
C PHE A 66 -6.32 47.12 -1.50
#